data_AF-A0A9D3Z2H6-F1
#
_entry.id   AF-A0A9D3Z2H6-F1
#
_cell.length_a   1.000
_cell.length_b   1.000
_cell.length_c   1.000
_cell.angle_alpha   90.00
_cell.angle_beta   90.00
_cell.angle_gamma   90.00
#
_symmetry.space_group_name_H-M   'P 1'
#
loop_
_entity.id
_entity.type
_entity.pdbx_description
1 polymer ?
#
loop_
_entity_poly.entity_id
_entity_poly.type
_entity_poly.pdbx_seq_one_letter_code
_entity_poly.pdbx_strand_id
1 'polypeptide(L)'
;MPNVNASRLKDKLLAEIPELEAHRKGRDVLLAFKQDVGEALSQTMDYSDALIVTKAAKILRKQMIEHKINFNGSVHEHCIEDSLPSILLQFVCMIEHGADIKSQLTFGASKTDLAMAQLLQYNCCARYQEGAKTFRHSKDRETPLPVFIGMSTNAKTRKRLLVEMLHDHGLSISYDRVLEVSAQLRDAAVKRYKN
;
A
#
# COMPACT_ATOMS: atom_id res chain seq x y z
N MET A 1 -6.59 -22.79 47.22
CA MET A 1 -6.58 -21.81 46.11
C MET A 1 -7.36 -22.41 44.95
N PRO A 2 -8.42 -21.76 44.43
CA PRO A 2 -9.30 -22.42 43.48
C PRO A 2 -8.66 -22.45 42.09
N ASN A 3 -8.53 -23.66 41.55
CA ASN A 3 -8.16 -23.94 40.18
C ASN A 3 -9.32 -23.48 39.28
N VAL A 4 -9.24 -22.26 38.75
CA VAL A 4 -10.25 -21.71 37.84
C VAL A 4 -10.22 -22.55 36.58
N ASN A 5 -11.31 -23.29 36.32
CA ASN A 5 -11.49 -24.18 35.17
C ASN A 5 -11.33 -23.42 33.84
N ALA A 6 -10.09 -23.31 33.36
CA ALA A 6 -9.73 -22.63 32.12
C ALA A 6 -10.47 -23.21 30.90
N SER A 7 -10.84 -24.50 30.94
CA SER A 7 -11.63 -25.17 29.90
C SER A 7 -13.02 -24.55 29.72
N ARG A 8 -13.71 -24.21 30.82
CA ARG A 8 -15.06 -23.62 30.78
C ARG A 8 -15.06 -22.15 30.37
N LEU A 9 -13.96 -21.43 30.61
CA LEU A 9 -13.83 -20.03 30.17
C LEU A 9 -13.79 -19.95 28.64
N LYS A 10 -12.99 -20.81 28.00
CA LYS A 10 -12.93 -20.91 26.53
C LYS A 10 -14.31 -21.19 25.93
N ASP A 11 -15.01 -22.21 26.44
CA ASP A 11 -16.33 -22.59 25.90
C ASP A 11 -17.38 -21.49 26.10
N LYS A 12 -17.32 -20.75 27.22
CA LYS A 12 -18.19 -19.58 27.44
C LYS A 12 -17.89 -18.42 26.48
N LEU A 13 -16.61 -18.12 26.26
CA LEU A 13 -16.21 -17.06 25.33
C LEU A 13 -16.63 -17.36 23.89
N LEU A 14 -16.50 -18.62 23.45
CA LEU A 14 -16.95 -19.05 22.11
C LEU A 14 -18.47 -19.03 21.96
N ALA A 15 -19.22 -19.27 23.05
CA ALA A 15 -20.68 -19.24 23.04
C ALA A 15 -21.25 -17.80 22.99
N GLU A 16 -20.61 -16.87 23.71
CA GLU A 16 -21.04 -15.47 23.80
C GLU A 16 -20.55 -14.61 22.62
N ILE A 17 -19.44 -15.00 21.97
CA ILE A 17 -18.81 -14.23 20.89
C ILE A 17 -18.74 -15.10 19.62
N PRO A 18 -19.78 -15.09 18.77
CA PRO A 18 -19.88 -15.97 17.59
C PRO A 18 -18.82 -15.71 16.50
N GLU A 19 -18.15 -14.56 16.57
CA GLU A 19 -17.04 -14.21 15.70
C GLU A 19 -15.69 -14.75 16.19
N LEU A 20 -15.63 -15.35 17.39
CA LEU A 20 -14.42 -15.87 18.01
C LEU A 20 -14.23 -17.35 17.69
N GLU A 21 -13.03 -17.76 17.32
CA GLU A 21 -12.61 -19.14 17.05
C GLU A 21 -11.45 -19.54 17.95
N ALA A 22 -11.36 -20.85 18.24
CA ALA A 22 -10.32 -21.43 19.07
C ALA A 22 -9.33 -22.24 18.24
N HIS A 23 -8.06 -21.88 18.35
CA HIS A 23 -6.95 -22.46 17.59
C HIS A 23 -5.95 -23.11 18.54
N ARG A 24 -5.63 -24.38 18.32
CA ARG A 24 -4.64 -25.09 19.15
C ARG A 24 -3.23 -24.77 18.70
N LYS A 25 -2.41 -24.24 19.60
CA LYS A 25 -0.96 -24.06 19.41
C LYS A 25 -0.22 -24.86 20.49
N GLY A 26 0.05 -26.14 20.20
CA GLY A 26 0.68 -27.05 21.16
C GLY A 26 -0.22 -27.37 22.35
N ARG A 27 0.21 -26.98 23.56
CA ARG A 27 -0.59 -27.15 24.81
C ARG A 27 -1.57 -26.00 25.05
N ASP A 28 -1.40 -24.88 24.35
CA ASP A 28 -2.20 -23.68 24.53
C ASP A 28 -3.32 -23.58 23.48
N VAL A 29 -4.40 -22.90 23.86
CA VAL A 29 -5.53 -22.59 22.99
C VAL A 29 -5.62 -21.08 22.83
N LEU A 30 -5.37 -20.60 21.61
CA LEU A 30 -5.52 -19.20 21.23
C LEU A 30 -6.97 -18.97 20.80
N LEU A 31 -7.55 -17.86 21.24
CA LEU A 31 -8.85 -17.38 20.79
C LEU A 31 -8.61 -16.20 19.85
N ALA A 32 -9.04 -16.30 18.60
CA ALA A 32 -8.90 -15.25 17.59
C ALA A 32 -10.24 -15.00 16.89
N PHE A 33 -10.48 -13.79 16.40
CA PHE A 33 -11.68 -13.55 15.61
C PHE A 33 -11.52 -14.14 14.22
N LYS A 34 -12.62 -14.64 13.61
CA LYS A 34 -12.66 -15.21 12.25
C LYS A 34 -12.07 -14.28 11.17
N GLN A 35 -12.18 -12.97 11.39
CA GLN A 35 -11.65 -11.94 10.48
C GLN A 35 -10.21 -11.54 10.79
N ASP A 36 -9.62 -12.08 11.86
CA ASP A 36 -8.28 -11.73 12.29
C ASP A 36 -7.24 -12.59 11.57
N VAL A 37 -6.26 -11.95 10.95
CA VAL A 37 -5.15 -12.63 10.25
C VAL A 37 -4.19 -13.29 11.25
N GLY A 38 -4.48 -13.20 12.54
CA GLY A 38 -3.65 -13.63 13.66
C GLY A 38 -3.27 -15.10 13.59
N GLU A 39 -4.17 -16.01 13.17
CA GLU A 39 -3.80 -17.43 13.04
C GLU A 39 -2.79 -17.65 11.91
N ALA A 40 -3.06 -17.11 10.72
CA ALA A 40 -2.17 -17.21 9.56
C ALA A 40 -0.78 -16.60 9.85
N LEU A 41 -0.74 -15.48 10.57
CA LEU A 41 0.51 -14.85 10.97
C LEU A 41 1.20 -15.58 12.12
N SER A 42 0.46 -16.14 13.08
CA SER A 42 1.03 -16.87 14.24
C SER A 42 1.76 -18.16 13.88
N GLN A 43 1.58 -18.65 12.65
CA GLN A 43 2.36 -19.75 12.07
C GLN A 43 3.75 -19.30 11.59
N THR A 44 3.93 -18.00 11.32
CA THR A 44 5.17 -17.42 10.76
C THR A 44 5.94 -16.55 11.74
N MET A 45 5.26 -15.99 12.75
CA MET A 45 5.86 -15.11 13.76
C MET A 45 5.17 -15.27 15.12
N ASP A 46 5.75 -14.66 16.15
CA ASP A 46 5.11 -14.63 17.47
C ASP A 46 3.78 -13.87 17.42
N TYR A 47 2.85 -14.24 18.30
CA TYR A 47 1.52 -13.62 18.34
C TYR A 47 1.59 -12.12 18.66
N SER A 48 2.52 -11.70 19.51
CA SER A 48 2.70 -10.29 19.85
C SER A 48 3.18 -9.47 18.64
N ASP A 49 4.14 -10.00 17.88
CA ASP A 49 4.63 -9.41 16.64
C ASP A 49 3.54 -9.35 15.55
N ALA A 50 2.75 -10.43 15.41
CA ALA A 50 1.62 -10.47 14.48
C ALA A 50 0.60 -9.34 14.74
N LEU A 51 0.32 -9.05 16.01
CA LEU A 51 -0.54 -7.93 16.39
C LEU A 51 0.08 -6.58 16.04
N ILE A 52 1.39 -6.40 16.25
CA ILE A 52 2.10 -5.15 15.91
C ILE A 52 2.07 -4.92 14.40
N VAL A 53 2.43 -5.93 13.60
CA VAL A 53 2.43 -5.85 12.14
C VAL A 53 1.02 -5.54 11.61
N THR A 54 0.00 -6.23 12.14
CA THR A 54 -1.39 -5.99 11.75
C THR A 54 -1.85 -4.56 12.06
N LYS A 55 -1.48 -4.03 13.23
CA LYS A 55 -1.78 -2.63 13.60
C LYS A 55 -1.04 -1.64 12.71
N ALA A 56 0.26 -1.85 12.47
CA ALA A 56 1.06 -1.01 11.58
C ALA A 56 0.47 -0.96 10.17
N ALA A 57 0.14 -2.13 9.59
CA ALA A 57 -0.48 -2.24 8.28
C ALA A 57 -1.85 -1.50 8.23
N LYS A 58 -2.69 -1.64 9.27
CA LYS A 58 -3.98 -0.94 9.36
C LYS A 58 -3.79 0.58 9.38
N ILE A 59 -2.83 1.09 10.17
CA ILE A 59 -2.54 2.53 10.27
C ILE A 59 -2.03 3.07 8.93
N LEU A 60 -1.02 2.41 8.34
CA LEU A 60 -0.45 2.82 7.05
C LEU A 60 -1.51 2.82 5.96
N ARG A 61 -2.27 1.73 5.85
CA ARG A 61 -3.32 1.60 4.84
C ARG A 61 -4.39 2.68 4.97
N LYS A 62 -4.80 3.01 6.20
CA LYS A 62 -5.75 4.12 6.43
C LYS A 62 -5.20 5.43 5.87
N GLN A 63 -3.96 5.78 6.24
CA GLN A 63 -3.32 7.02 5.79
C GLN A 63 -3.15 7.06 4.27
N MET A 64 -2.75 5.95 3.65
CA MET A 64 -2.60 5.83 2.20
C MET A 64 -3.94 5.99 1.46
N ILE A 65 -5.04 5.45 2.00
CA ILE A 65 -6.37 5.55 1.38
C ILE A 65 -6.94 6.98 1.51
N GLU A 66 -6.72 7.62 2.65
CA GLU A 66 -7.16 8.99 2.94
C GLU A 66 -6.35 10.03 2.15
N HIS A 67 -5.07 9.75 1.87
CA HIS A 67 -4.19 10.63 1.11
C HIS A 67 -4.50 10.57 -0.39
N LYS A 68 -5.21 11.59 -0.87
CA LYS A 68 -5.62 11.70 -2.27
C LYS A 68 -4.77 12.72 -3.01
N ILE A 69 -4.20 12.30 -4.14
CA ILE A 69 -3.51 13.18 -5.09
C ILE A 69 -4.05 12.89 -6.48
N ASN A 70 -4.30 13.96 -7.22
CA ASN A 70 -4.57 13.86 -8.64
C ASN A 70 -3.41 14.50 -9.40
N PHE A 71 -2.83 13.77 -10.33
CA PHE A 71 -1.91 14.37 -11.29
C PHE A 71 -2.71 15.34 -12.19
N ASN A 72 -2.43 16.64 -12.04
CA ASN A 72 -3.12 17.72 -12.75
C ASN A 72 -2.41 18.16 -14.04
N GLY A 73 -1.42 17.40 -14.52
CA GLY A 73 -0.65 17.74 -15.71
C GLY A 73 0.51 18.72 -15.46
N SER A 74 0.84 19.00 -14.20
CA SER A 74 2.02 19.80 -13.82
C SER A 74 2.90 19.06 -12.83
N VAL A 75 4.21 19.34 -12.91
CA VAL A 75 5.24 18.77 -12.03
C VAL A 75 5.89 19.96 -11.33
N HIS A 76 5.59 20.14 -10.05
CA HIS A 76 6.19 21.18 -9.19
C HIS A 76 7.35 20.61 -8.35
N GLU A 77 8.14 21.50 -7.75
CA GLU A 77 9.42 21.18 -7.07
C GLU A 77 9.30 20.12 -5.96
N HIS A 78 8.12 20.00 -5.34
CA HIS A 78 7.82 19.01 -4.28
C HIS A 78 6.75 17.98 -4.66
N CYS A 79 6.49 17.82 -5.97
CA CYS A 79 5.41 16.94 -6.42
C CYS A 79 5.57 15.48 -5.98
N ILE A 80 6.80 15.02 -5.71
CA ILE A 80 7.06 13.65 -5.26
C ILE A 80 6.73 13.51 -3.78
N GLU A 81 7.20 14.42 -2.94
CA GLU A 81 6.98 14.43 -1.50
C GLU A 81 5.50 14.63 -1.16
N ASP A 82 4.83 15.55 -1.86
CA ASP A 82 3.40 15.82 -1.70
C ASP A 82 2.53 14.61 -2.12
N SER A 83 3.07 13.78 -3.02
CA SER A 83 2.36 12.61 -3.54
C SER A 83 2.31 11.43 -2.56
N LEU A 84 2.88 11.57 -1.36
CA LEU A 84 3.02 10.49 -0.41
C LEU A 84 2.58 10.91 1.01
N PRO A 85 1.90 10.03 1.76
CA PRO A 85 1.80 10.19 3.19
C PRO A 85 3.20 10.12 3.81
N SER A 86 3.58 11.08 4.67
CA SER A 86 4.91 11.09 5.31
C SER A 86 5.20 9.81 6.10
N ILE A 87 4.18 9.22 6.72
CA ILE A 87 4.29 7.96 7.45
C ILE A 87 4.67 6.78 6.55
N LEU A 88 4.22 6.78 5.28
CA LEU A 88 4.55 5.71 4.33
C LEU A 88 6.04 5.79 3.96
N LEU A 89 6.52 7.00 3.64
CA LEU A 89 7.93 7.19 3.31
C LEU A 89 8.81 6.83 4.51
N GLN A 90 8.47 7.30 5.71
CA GLN A 90 9.20 6.96 6.92
C GLN A 90 9.23 5.45 7.18
N PHE A 91 8.11 4.75 6.94
CA PHE A 91 8.05 3.30 7.10
C PHE A 91 8.93 2.56 6.10
N VAL A 92 8.99 3.02 4.85
CA VAL A 92 9.92 2.48 3.85
C VAL A 92 11.36 2.73 4.26
N CYS A 93 11.72 3.95 4.69
CA CYS A 93 13.06 4.25 5.19
C CYS A 93 13.46 3.36 6.38
N MET A 94 12.52 3.04 7.27
CA MET A 94 12.78 2.12 8.39
C MET A 94 13.02 0.69 7.92
N ILE A 95 12.39 0.25 6.83
CA ILE A 95 12.62 -1.07 6.23
C ILE A 95 13.97 -1.14 5.51
N GLU A 96 14.30 -0.14 4.67
CA GLU A 96 15.55 -0.15 3.89
C GLU A 96 16.79 0.09 4.76
N HIS A 97 16.70 1.01 5.72
CA HIS A 97 17.86 1.51 6.46
C HIS A 97 17.88 1.10 7.94
N GLY A 98 16.78 0.56 8.48
CA GLY A 98 16.64 0.19 9.88
C GLY A 98 15.85 1.19 10.71
N ALA A 99 15.14 0.71 11.72
CA ALA A 99 14.19 1.51 12.51
C ALA A 99 14.82 2.36 13.63
N ASP A 100 16.13 2.31 13.83
CA ASP A 100 16.80 3.05 14.89
C ASP A 100 17.10 4.51 14.49
N ILE A 101 17.16 5.38 15.50
CA ILE A 101 17.35 6.83 15.32
C ILE A 101 18.65 7.13 14.56
N LYS A 102 19.73 6.39 14.82
CA LYS A 102 21.03 6.65 14.19
C LYS A 102 20.95 6.38 12.70
N SER A 103 20.36 5.26 12.30
CA SER A 103 20.16 4.92 10.89
C SER A 103 19.28 5.95 10.18
N GLN A 104 18.19 6.39 10.81
CA GLN A 104 17.28 7.39 10.22
C GLN A 104 17.89 8.81 10.14
N LEU A 105 18.82 9.18 11.03
CA LEU A 105 19.56 10.45 10.94
C LEU A 105 20.70 10.39 9.91
N THR A 106 21.27 9.20 9.71
CA THR A 106 22.41 9.00 8.79
C THR A 106 21.94 8.91 7.34
N PHE A 107 20.82 8.22 7.11
CA PHE A 107 20.24 7.99 5.80
C PHE A 107 18.94 8.78 5.68
N GLY A 108 18.98 9.92 4.96
CA GLY A 108 17.77 10.57 4.48
C GLY A 108 17.06 9.71 3.44
N ALA A 109 15.81 10.05 3.09
CA ALA A 109 15.06 9.32 2.07
C ALA A 109 15.82 9.28 0.73
N SER A 110 16.17 8.08 0.29
CA SER A 110 16.83 7.83 -0.98
C SER A 110 15.84 7.85 -2.14
N LYS A 111 16.36 7.83 -3.37
CA LYS A 111 15.52 7.69 -4.57
C LYS A 111 14.77 6.36 -4.60
N THR A 112 15.33 5.31 -3.99
CA THR A 112 14.71 3.98 -3.93
C THR A 112 13.55 3.98 -2.94
N ASP A 113 13.71 4.60 -1.77
CA ASP A 113 12.62 4.74 -0.78
C ASP A 113 11.42 5.46 -1.38
N LEU A 114 11.68 6.60 -2.05
CA LEU A 114 10.65 7.38 -2.74
C LEU A 114 9.97 6.58 -3.83
N ALA A 115 10.72 5.76 -4.58
CA ALA A 115 10.15 4.92 -5.63
C ALA A 115 9.24 3.82 -5.06
N MET A 116 9.70 3.13 -4.00
CA MET A 116 8.91 2.09 -3.35
C MET A 116 7.67 2.66 -2.66
N ALA A 117 7.80 3.80 -1.97
CA ALA A 117 6.65 4.48 -1.36
C ALA A 117 5.62 4.90 -2.43
N GLN A 118 6.06 5.42 -3.58
CA GLN A 118 5.17 5.77 -4.68
C GLN A 118 4.44 4.57 -5.27
N LEU A 119 5.13 3.44 -5.44
CA LEU A 119 4.52 2.20 -5.90
C LEU A 119 3.55 1.62 -4.87
N LEU A 120 3.88 1.65 -3.58
CA LEU A 120 2.97 1.23 -2.51
C LEU A 120 1.71 2.08 -2.49
N GLN A 121 1.85 3.40 -2.56
CA GLN A 121 0.72 4.35 -2.60
C GLN A 121 -0.18 4.09 -3.83
N TYR A 122 0.42 3.93 -5.01
CA TYR A 122 -0.30 3.68 -6.27
C TYR A 122 -1.04 2.34 -6.28
N ASN A 123 -0.42 1.29 -5.75
CA ASN A 123 -0.99 -0.06 -5.72
C ASN A 123 -2.02 -0.25 -4.58
N CYS A 124 -2.11 0.69 -3.65
CA CYS A 124 -3.07 0.63 -2.55
C CYS A 124 -4.52 0.81 -3.06
N CYS A 125 -5.32 -0.24 -2.91
CA CYS A 125 -6.72 -0.27 -3.31
C CYS A 125 -7.64 -0.12 -2.11
N ALA A 126 -8.60 0.81 -2.12
CA ALA A 126 -9.53 1.03 -1.01
C ALA A 126 -10.56 -0.11 -0.83
N ARG A 127 -10.96 -0.77 -1.92
CA ARG A 127 -11.90 -1.91 -1.91
C ARG A 127 -11.29 -3.05 -2.70
N TYR A 128 -11.05 -4.17 -2.04
CA TYR A 128 -10.77 -5.43 -2.71
C TYR A 128 -12.10 -6.00 -3.19
N GLN A 129 -12.22 -6.33 -4.47
CA GLN A 129 -13.37 -7.06 -5.01
C GLN A 129 -12.92 -8.48 -5.29
N GLU A 130 -13.46 -9.43 -4.53
CA GLU A 130 -13.19 -10.84 -4.70
C GLU A 130 -13.62 -11.28 -6.11
N GLY A 131 -12.69 -11.89 -6.87
CA GLY A 131 -12.92 -12.29 -8.26
C GLY A 131 -12.68 -11.20 -9.33
N ALA A 132 -12.21 -10.00 -8.96
CA ALA A 132 -11.83 -9.00 -9.96
C ALA A 132 -10.60 -9.45 -10.76
N LYS A 133 -10.73 -9.50 -12.10
CA LYS A 133 -9.64 -9.87 -13.02
C LYS A 133 -8.58 -8.78 -13.21
N THR A 134 -8.87 -7.56 -12.76
CA THR A 134 -8.00 -6.39 -12.98
C THR A 134 -7.89 -5.58 -11.69
N PHE A 135 -6.66 -5.27 -11.27
CA PHE A 135 -6.42 -4.30 -10.21
C PHE A 135 -6.90 -2.93 -10.66
N ARG A 136 -7.94 -2.39 -10.01
CA ARG A 136 -8.40 -1.02 -10.27
C ARG A 136 -7.50 -0.05 -9.52
N HIS A 137 -6.54 0.55 -10.22
CA HIS A 137 -5.82 1.71 -9.68
C HIS A 137 -6.75 2.92 -9.62
N SER A 138 -6.62 3.68 -8.54
CA SER A 138 -7.38 4.89 -8.29
C SER A 138 -6.69 6.08 -8.97
N LYS A 139 -7.41 6.83 -9.83
CA LYS A 139 -6.86 8.07 -10.40
C LYS A 139 -6.44 9.08 -9.32
N ASP A 140 -7.14 9.05 -8.19
CA ASP A 140 -6.92 9.85 -6.97
C ASP A 140 -5.76 9.36 -6.08
N ARG A 141 -4.99 8.37 -6.52
CA ARG A 141 -3.72 7.95 -5.90
C ARG A 141 -2.63 7.70 -6.94
N GLU A 142 -2.76 8.27 -8.14
CA GLU A 142 -1.72 8.20 -9.17
C GLU A 142 -0.50 9.02 -8.74
N THR A 143 0.57 8.32 -8.34
CA THR A 143 1.84 8.95 -7.99
C THR A 143 2.65 9.30 -9.25
N PRO A 144 3.58 10.28 -9.18
CA PRO A 144 4.37 10.71 -10.33
C PRO A 144 5.17 9.59 -11.02
N LEU A 145 5.71 8.63 -10.26
CA LEU A 145 6.58 7.58 -10.79
C LEU A 145 5.86 6.63 -11.79
N PRO A 146 4.72 5.99 -11.46
CA PRO A 146 3.95 5.19 -12.43
C PRO A 146 3.53 5.96 -13.69
N VAL A 147 3.19 7.25 -13.54
CA VAL A 147 2.86 8.13 -14.67
C VAL A 147 4.09 8.32 -15.54
N PHE A 148 5.23 8.67 -14.93
CA PHE A 148 6.51 8.86 -15.62
C PHE A 148 6.96 7.60 -16.36
N ILE A 149 6.87 6.41 -15.74
CA ILE A 149 7.25 5.14 -16.36
C ILE A 149 6.36 4.85 -17.57
N GLY A 150 5.03 5.01 -17.44
CA GLY A 150 4.10 4.78 -18.55
C GLY A 150 4.34 5.74 -19.72
N MET A 151 4.45 7.03 -19.42
CA MET A 151 4.72 8.09 -20.41
C MET A 151 6.07 7.88 -21.10
N SER A 152 7.14 7.61 -20.34
CA SER A 152 8.50 7.42 -20.86
C SER A 152 8.61 6.17 -21.72
N THR A 153 7.99 5.07 -21.28
CA THR A 153 7.95 3.81 -22.05
C THR A 153 7.25 4.02 -23.38
N ASN A 154 6.07 4.65 -23.38
CA ASN A 154 5.36 4.96 -24.62
C ASN A 154 6.15 5.92 -25.51
N ALA A 155 6.76 6.97 -24.95
CA ALA A 155 7.54 7.94 -25.71
C ALA A 155 8.74 7.30 -26.42
N LYS A 156 9.45 6.39 -25.74
CA LYS A 156 10.66 5.75 -26.26
C LYS A 156 10.38 4.58 -27.19
N THR A 157 9.28 3.84 -26.97
CA THR A 157 9.05 2.56 -27.66
C THR A 157 7.88 2.57 -28.62
N ARG A 158 6.86 3.42 -28.37
CA ARG A 158 5.55 3.38 -29.06
C ARG A 158 4.85 2.01 -29.01
N LYS A 159 5.24 1.14 -28.07
CA LYS A 159 4.69 -0.22 -27.93
C LYS A 159 3.64 -0.24 -26.83
N ARG A 160 2.37 -0.28 -27.25
CA ARG A 160 1.21 -0.44 -26.34
C ARG A 160 1.38 -1.64 -25.41
N LEU A 161 1.72 -2.80 -25.95
CA LEU A 161 1.88 -4.04 -25.18
C LEU A 161 2.89 -3.95 -24.03
N LEU A 162 3.95 -3.14 -24.19
CA LEU A 162 4.96 -2.96 -23.14
C LEU A 162 4.41 -2.11 -21.98
N VAL A 163 3.62 -1.08 -22.30
CA VAL A 163 2.95 -0.25 -21.29
C VAL A 163 1.89 -1.05 -20.55
N GLU A 164 1.12 -1.87 -21.27
CA GLU A 164 0.12 -2.76 -20.65
C GLU A 164 0.80 -3.78 -19.73
N MET A 165 1.89 -4.42 -20.16
CA MET A 165 2.65 -5.34 -19.29
C MET A 165 3.15 -4.65 -18.00
N LEU A 166 3.68 -3.43 -18.10
CA LEU A 166 4.13 -2.69 -16.91
C LEU A 166 2.96 -2.29 -16.00
N HIS A 167 1.81 -1.94 -16.59
CA HIS A 167 0.60 -1.65 -15.84
C HIS A 167 0.09 -2.90 -15.11
N ASP A 168 0.04 -4.06 -15.76
CA ASP A 168 -0.44 -5.30 -15.17
C ASP A 168 0.37 -5.73 -13.93
N HIS A 169 1.64 -5.28 -13.85
CA HIS A 169 2.53 -5.50 -12.71
C HIS A 169 2.54 -4.33 -11.70
N GLY A 170 1.65 -3.34 -11.86
CA GLY A 170 1.55 -2.21 -10.93
C GLY A 170 2.72 -1.22 -11.01
N LEU A 171 3.49 -1.25 -12.11
CA LEU A 171 4.69 -0.42 -12.32
C LEU A 171 4.40 0.86 -13.13
N SER A 172 3.30 0.89 -13.89
CA SER A 172 2.90 2.07 -14.64
C SER A 172 1.38 2.27 -14.66
N ILE A 173 0.98 3.46 -15.11
CA ILE A 173 -0.40 3.72 -15.52
C ILE A 173 -0.79 2.94 -16.78
N SER A 174 -2.09 2.81 -17.03
CA SER A 174 -2.61 2.15 -18.24
C SER A 174 -2.25 2.89 -19.52
N TYR A 175 -2.24 2.18 -20.65
CA TYR A 175 -2.00 2.81 -21.95
C TYR A 175 -3.04 3.89 -22.28
N ASP A 176 -4.31 3.64 -21.97
CA ASP A 176 -5.37 4.64 -22.15
C ASP A 176 -5.10 5.89 -21.31
N ARG A 177 -4.64 5.71 -20.05
CA ARG A 177 -4.26 6.82 -19.18
C ARG A 177 -3.04 7.57 -19.72
N VAL A 178 -2.07 6.89 -20.33
CA VAL A 178 -0.93 7.54 -21.03
C VAL A 178 -1.44 8.44 -22.16
N LEU A 179 -2.41 8.00 -22.95
CA LEU A 179 -3.00 8.83 -24.01
C LEU A 179 -3.75 10.04 -23.44
N GLU A 180 -4.53 9.84 -22.37
CA GLU A 180 -5.21 10.94 -21.65
C GLU A 180 -4.21 12.00 -21.17
N VAL A 181 -3.16 11.58 -20.44
CA VAL A 181 -2.14 12.48 -19.90
C VAL A 181 -1.37 13.19 -21.03
N SER A 182 -1.05 12.48 -22.12
CA SER A 182 -0.41 13.07 -23.29
C SER A 182 -1.27 14.16 -23.93
N ALA A 183 -2.58 13.95 -24.04
CA ALA A 183 -3.52 14.95 -24.55
C ALA A 183 -3.59 16.17 -23.62
N GLN A 184 -3.68 15.95 -22.31
CA GLN A 184 -3.70 17.05 -21.31
C GLN A 184 -2.44 17.91 -21.38
N LEU A 185 -1.26 17.29 -21.50
CA LEU A 185 0.01 18.01 -21.63
C LEU A 185 0.08 18.80 -22.94
N ARG A 186 -0.38 18.22 -24.06
CA ARG A 186 -0.44 18.92 -25.34
C ARG A 186 -1.34 20.15 -25.26
N ASP A 187 -2.53 20.01 -24.68
CA ASP A 187 -3.49 21.11 -24.56
C ASP A 187 -2.95 22.21 -23.62
N ALA A 188 -2.27 21.83 -22.54
CA ALA A 188 -1.58 22.77 -21.66
C ALA A 188 -0.45 23.53 -22.37
N ALA A 189 0.34 22.85 -23.21
CA ALA A 189 1.38 23.48 -24.01
C ALA A 189 0.80 24.48 -25.03
N VAL A 190 -0.26 24.10 -25.76
CA VAL A 190 -0.94 25.00 -26.71
C VAL A 190 -1.46 26.26 -26.01
N LYS A 191 -2.03 26.14 -24.81
CA LYS A 191 -2.49 27.30 -24.02
C LYS A 191 -1.34 28.25 -23.66
N ARG A 192 -0.16 27.72 -23.33
CA ARG A 192 1.02 28.53 -23.00
C ARG A 192 1.60 29.30 -24.19
N TYR A 193 1.44 28.78 -25.41
CA TYR A 193 1.91 29.45 -26.64
C TYR A 193 0.91 30.47 -27.20
N LYS A 194 -0.34 30.47 -26.73
CA LYS A 194 -1.38 31.44 -27.13
C LYS A 194 -1.44 32.69 -26.24
N ASN A 195 -0.66 32.72 -25.17
CA ASN A 195 -0.42 33.87 -24.29
C ASN A 195 0.97 34.44 -24.57
#